data_AF-A0A7S4RP70-F1
#
_entry.id   AF-A0A7S4RP70-F1
#
_cell.length_a   1.000
_cell.length_b   1.000
_cell.length_c   1.000
_cell.angle_alpha   90.00
_cell.angle_beta   90.00
_cell.angle_gamma   90.00
#
_symmetry.space_group_name_H-M   'P 1'
#
loop_
_entity.id
_entity.type
_entity.pdbx_description
1 polymer ?
#
loop_
_entity_poly.entity_id
_entity_poly.type
_entity_poly.pdbx_seq_one_letter_code
_entity_poly.pdbx_strand_id
1 'polypeptide(L)'
;RKKEEIEQLIYKTGIATLRSSVHRVRSDKTKRQPSQKSKQKQQQQQPKGCKSLPPSLRNETIVTYDTTQYIFQETLIQLLDKLSTCTQSMVGYFRNSEHKLLEEFIIPPSSLSRKDFGGCVEQAQLHLSNAISTDVDFLKVFDDFVVEFLLPRLKQRLVQQQQQGGESTK
;
A
#
# COMPACT_ATOMS: atom_id res chain seq x y z
N ARG A 1 12.12 -15.05 27.53
CA ARG A 1 10.64 -15.17 27.52
C ARG A 1 9.97 -14.16 26.58
N LYS A 2 9.84 -12.85 26.86
CA LYS A 2 9.20 -11.90 25.90
C LYS A 2 10.02 -11.58 24.62
N LYS A 3 11.34 -11.78 24.62
CA LYS A 3 12.19 -11.57 23.43
C LYS A 3 12.03 -12.69 22.39
N GLU A 4 11.81 -13.93 22.83
CA GLU A 4 11.69 -15.10 21.96
C GLU A 4 10.33 -15.14 21.23
N GLU A 5 9.25 -14.65 21.84
CA GLU A 5 7.93 -14.60 21.21
C GLU A 5 7.85 -13.63 20.01
N ILE A 6 8.67 -12.58 19.98
CA ILE A 6 8.69 -11.62 18.86
C ILE A 6 9.48 -12.16 17.66
N GLU A 7 10.40 -13.10 17.89
CA GLU A 7 11.17 -13.76 16.82
C GLU A 7 10.35 -14.81 16.06
N GLN A 8 9.20 -15.23 16.60
CA GLN A 8 8.34 -16.25 15.99
C GLN A 8 7.14 -15.68 15.22
N LEU A 9 7.00 -14.36 15.10
CA LEU A 9 5.97 -13.75 14.27
C LEU A 9 6.36 -13.83 12.79
N ILE A 10 6.09 -15.00 12.20
CA ILE A 10 6.22 -15.25 10.77
C ILE A 10 5.09 -14.50 10.07
N TYR A 11 5.40 -13.34 9.48
CA TYR A 11 4.51 -12.65 8.57
C TYR A 11 4.33 -13.52 7.33
N LYS A 12 3.12 -14.06 7.13
CA LYS A 12 2.86 -15.02 6.06
C LYS A 12 2.53 -14.38 4.71
N THR A 13 1.94 -13.17 4.68
CA THR A 13 1.49 -12.51 3.43
C THR A 13 1.40 -10.99 3.59
N GLY A 14 1.69 -10.23 2.52
CA GLY A 14 1.51 -8.78 2.40
C GLY A 14 0.10 -8.35 1.96
N ILE A 15 -0.81 -9.28 1.69
CA ILE A 15 -2.20 -9.06 1.23
C ILE A 15 -2.98 -8.03 2.09
N ALA A 16 -2.75 -8.02 3.40
CA ALA A 16 -3.39 -7.06 4.31
C ALA A 16 -3.02 -5.59 4.00
N THR A 17 -1.82 -5.36 3.47
CA THR A 17 -1.33 -4.03 3.07
C THR A 17 -2.06 -3.51 1.83
N LEU A 18 -2.32 -4.39 0.84
CA LEU A 18 -3.03 -4.03 -0.39
C LEU A 18 -4.50 -3.67 -0.16
N ARG A 19 -5.18 -4.32 0.80
CA ARG A 19 -6.58 -3.97 1.14
C ARG A 19 -6.71 -2.63 1.88
N SER A 20 -5.64 -2.14 2.51
CA SER A 20 -5.66 -0.88 3.26
C SER A 20 -5.56 0.37 2.37
N SER A 21 -5.06 0.24 1.13
CA SER A 21 -4.91 1.37 0.20
C SER A 21 -6.25 1.78 -0.44
N VAL A 22 -7.19 0.84 -0.61
CA VAL A 22 -8.57 1.09 -1.07
C VAL A 22 -9.37 1.93 -0.07
N HIS A 23 -8.94 2.00 1.19
CA HIS A 23 -9.61 2.76 2.26
C HIS A 23 -8.90 4.05 2.68
N ARG A 24 -7.99 4.62 1.87
CA ARG A 24 -7.66 6.06 2.01
C ARG A 24 -8.81 6.91 1.49
N VAL A 25 -9.98 6.79 2.13
CA VAL A 25 -10.96 7.86 2.21
C VAL A 25 -10.19 9.02 2.82
N ARG A 26 -9.78 9.98 1.98
CA ARG A 26 -9.38 11.29 2.46
C ARG A 26 -10.60 11.80 3.21
N SER A 27 -10.55 11.72 4.54
CA SER A 27 -11.55 12.37 5.38
C SER A 27 -11.52 13.84 5.00
N ASP A 28 -12.57 14.27 4.31
CA ASP A 28 -12.75 15.61 3.80
C ASP A 28 -12.54 16.59 4.97
N LYS A 29 -11.45 17.37 4.90
CA LYS A 29 -11.08 18.31 5.99
C LYS A 29 -12.06 19.46 6.12
N THR A 30 -13.05 19.54 5.23
CA THR A 30 -13.90 20.72 5.02
C THR A 30 -15.28 20.64 5.69
N LYS A 31 -15.58 19.59 6.46
CA LYS A 31 -16.86 19.48 7.22
C LYS A 31 -16.71 19.16 8.70
N ARG A 32 -15.69 19.70 9.36
CA ARG A 32 -15.71 19.85 10.82
C ARG A 32 -15.76 21.34 11.16
N GLN A 33 -16.96 21.92 11.06
CA GLN A 33 -17.23 23.05 11.93
C GLN A 33 -17.10 22.55 13.37
N PRO A 34 -16.31 23.21 14.23
CA PRO A 34 -16.29 22.90 15.64
C PRO A 34 -17.61 23.38 16.23
N SER A 35 -18.63 22.52 16.25
CA SER A 35 -19.77 22.75 17.11
C SER A 35 -19.27 22.67 18.55
N GLN A 36 -19.14 23.84 19.17
CA GLN A 36 -18.89 24.03 20.59
C GLN A 36 -20.05 23.44 21.39
N LYS A 37 -20.13 22.11 21.52
CA LYS A 37 -21.07 21.37 22.39
C LYS A 37 -20.74 19.88 22.39
N SER A 38 -19.54 19.52 22.86
CA SER A 38 -19.24 18.15 23.31
C SER A 38 -17.96 18.12 24.15
N LYS A 39 -17.94 18.92 25.23
CA LYS A 39 -16.92 18.84 26.30
C LYS A 39 -17.25 17.78 27.36
N GLN A 40 -18.22 16.89 27.13
CA GLN A 40 -18.53 15.80 28.07
C GLN A 40 -18.84 14.54 27.26
N LYS A 41 -18.17 13.43 27.59
CA LYS A 41 -18.20 12.10 26.97
C LYS A 41 -17.29 11.85 25.76
N GLN A 42 -15.98 12.00 25.93
CA GLN A 42 -14.99 11.10 25.30
C GLN A 42 -13.87 10.74 26.29
N GLN A 43 -14.25 10.26 27.48
CA GLN A 43 -13.45 9.26 28.21
C GLN A 43 -14.01 7.88 27.84
N GLN A 44 -13.99 7.52 26.56
CA GLN A 44 -14.07 6.12 26.17
C GLN A 44 -12.64 5.64 25.99
N GLN A 45 -12.17 5.05 27.08
CA GLN A 45 -11.16 3.99 27.17
C GLN A 45 -10.47 3.71 25.84
N GLN A 46 -9.26 4.26 25.67
CA GLN A 46 -8.33 3.71 24.70
C GLN A 46 -8.15 2.22 25.04
N PRO A 47 -8.23 1.30 24.05
CA PRO A 47 -7.91 -0.09 24.29
C PRO A 47 -6.47 -0.15 24.83
N LYS A 48 -6.34 -0.60 26.09
CA LYS A 48 -5.06 -0.86 26.76
C LYS A 48 -4.29 -1.88 25.93
N GLY A 49 -3.42 -1.42 25.03
CA GLY A 49 -2.62 -2.30 24.18
C GLY A 49 -2.17 -1.68 22.85
N CYS A 50 -2.84 -0.64 22.34
CA CYS A 50 -2.40 0.03 21.10
C CYS A 50 -1.22 0.96 21.36
N LYS A 51 -0.01 0.40 21.47
CA LYS A 51 1.23 1.19 21.38
C LYS A 51 1.30 1.78 19.97
N SER A 52 1.00 3.06 19.86
CA SER A 52 1.12 3.80 18.62
C SER A 52 2.60 3.86 18.20
N LEU A 53 2.89 3.77 16.90
CA LEU A 53 4.27 3.88 16.40
C LEU A 53 4.86 5.24 16.81
N PRO A 54 6.15 5.30 17.20
CA PRO A 54 6.85 6.56 17.45
C PRO A 54 6.70 7.53 16.26
N PRO A 55 6.51 8.84 16.50
CA PRO A 55 6.32 9.82 15.42
C PRO A 55 7.42 9.79 14.35
N SER A 56 8.67 9.54 14.76
CA SER A 56 9.83 9.40 13.86
C SER A 56 9.71 8.25 12.86
N LEU A 57 8.96 7.19 13.19
CA LEU A 57 8.71 6.03 12.32
C LEU A 57 7.45 6.18 11.46
N ARG A 58 6.67 7.26 11.66
CA ARG A 58 5.50 7.57 10.82
C ARG A 58 5.86 8.38 9.58
N ASN A 59 7.09 8.90 9.54
CA ASN A 59 7.59 9.67 8.40
C ASN A 59 7.86 8.75 7.22
N GLU A 60 7.69 9.29 6.01
CA GLU A 60 8.05 8.60 4.77
C GLU A 60 9.51 8.14 4.81
N THR A 61 9.79 7.00 4.20
CA THR A 61 11.13 6.44 4.16
C THR A 61 11.37 5.88 2.78
N ILE A 62 12.45 6.36 2.18
CA ILE A 62 12.90 5.90 0.88
C ILE A 62 13.83 4.72 1.11
N VAL A 63 13.52 3.59 0.47
CA VAL A 63 14.36 2.39 0.50
C VAL A 63 14.74 2.04 -0.93
N THR A 64 16.03 1.86 -1.15
CA THR A 64 16.57 1.32 -2.41
C THR A 64 16.62 -0.20 -2.31
N TYR A 65 16.12 -0.87 -3.34
CA TYR A 65 16.06 -2.33 -3.44
C TYR A 65 16.62 -2.80 -4.79
N ASP A 66 16.94 -4.09 -4.87
CA ASP A 66 17.45 -4.70 -6.08
C ASP A 66 16.31 -5.06 -7.04
N THR A 67 16.27 -4.39 -8.19
CA THR A 67 15.26 -4.61 -9.23
C THR A 67 15.48 -5.89 -10.02
N THR A 68 16.66 -6.52 -9.92
CA THR A 68 16.93 -7.84 -10.50
C THR A 68 16.37 -8.97 -9.65
N GLN A 69 16.21 -8.74 -8.34
CA GLN A 69 15.63 -9.70 -7.41
C GLN A 69 14.10 -9.57 -7.33
N TYR A 70 13.57 -8.34 -7.26
CA TYR A 70 12.13 -8.08 -7.14
C TYR A 70 11.62 -7.40 -8.40
N ILE A 71 11.27 -8.22 -9.38
CA ILE A 71 11.01 -7.78 -10.76
C ILE A 71 9.56 -7.29 -10.93
N PHE A 72 9.23 -6.21 -10.22
CA PHE A 72 7.90 -5.60 -10.24
C PHE A 72 7.50 -5.07 -11.61
N GLN A 73 8.46 -4.51 -12.35
CA GLN A 73 8.18 -3.91 -13.64
C GLN A 73 7.68 -4.94 -14.64
N GLU A 74 8.36 -6.08 -14.76
CA GLU A 74 7.98 -7.14 -15.69
C GLU A 74 6.66 -7.80 -15.30
N THR A 75 6.47 -8.10 -14.02
CA THR A 75 5.20 -8.66 -13.53
C THR A 75 4.02 -7.71 -13.74
N LEU A 76 4.22 -6.40 -13.55
CA LEU A 76 3.19 -5.40 -13.83
C LEU A 76 2.89 -5.27 -15.34
N ILE A 77 3.92 -5.31 -16.19
CA ILE A 77 3.74 -5.30 -17.65
C ILE A 77 2.92 -6.52 -18.08
N GLN A 78 3.25 -7.72 -17.58
CA GLN A 78 2.50 -8.94 -17.88
C GLN A 78 1.05 -8.86 -17.42
N LEU A 79 0.79 -8.34 -16.21
CA LEU A 79 -0.57 -8.11 -15.71
C LEU A 79 -1.35 -7.16 -16.63
N LEU A 80 -0.78 -6.00 -16.94
CA LEU A 80 -1.42 -4.99 -17.79
C LEU A 80 -1.66 -5.51 -19.21
N ASP A 81 -0.74 -6.32 -19.73
CA ASP A 81 -0.86 -6.94 -21.03
C ASP A 81 -2.03 -7.92 -21.09
N LYS A 82 -2.13 -8.83 -20.10
CA LYS A 82 -3.28 -9.75 -19.94
C LYS A 82 -4.59 -8.96 -19.93
N LEU A 83 -4.66 -7.85 -19.20
CA LEU A 83 -5.87 -7.01 -19.11
C LEU A 83 -6.20 -6.27 -20.41
N SER A 84 -5.18 -5.82 -21.13
CA SER A 84 -5.35 -5.02 -22.35
C SER A 84 -6.10 -5.78 -23.45
N THR A 85 -5.97 -7.11 -23.50
CA THR A 85 -6.67 -7.96 -24.48
C THR A 85 -8.20 -7.91 -24.38
N CYS A 86 -8.73 -7.70 -23.17
CA CYS A 86 -10.17 -7.77 -22.91
C CYS A 86 -10.78 -6.41 -22.52
N THR A 87 -9.96 -5.47 -22.03
CA THR A 87 -10.46 -4.25 -21.35
C THR A 87 -9.77 -2.97 -21.78
N GLN A 88 -9.30 -2.90 -23.02
CA GLN A 88 -8.59 -1.75 -23.58
C GLN A 88 -9.31 -0.41 -23.37
N SER A 89 -10.63 -0.36 -23.55
CA SER A 89 -11.44 0.87 -23.41
C SER A 89 -11.60 1.34 -21.96
N MET A 90 -11.30 0.49 -20.99
CA MET A 90 -11.43 0.75 -19.55
C MET A 90 -10.07 0.95 -18.88
N VAL A 91 -9.12 0.05 -19.11
CA VAL A 91 -7.83 0.04 -18.43
C VAL A 91 -6.73 0.65 -19.30
N GLY A 92 -6.71 0.30 -20.58
CA GLY A 92 -5.71 0.77 -21.54
C GLY A 92 -4.99 -0.34 -22.28
N TYR A 93 -3.97 0.05 -23.03
CA TYR A 93 -3.19 -0.85 -23.89
C TYR A 93 -1.77 -0.34 -24.12
N PHE A 94 -0.85 -1.24 -24.45
CA PHE A 94 0.48 -0.86 -24.90
C PHE A 94 0.44 -0.43 -26.38
N ARG A 95 1.09 0.70 -26.70
CA ARG A 95 1.22 1.17 -28.08
C ARG A 95 1.99 0.17 -28.96
N ASN A 96 3.03 -0.46 -28.40
CA ASN A 96 3.86 -1.45 -29.08
C ASN A 96 3.62 -2.84 -28.45
N SER A 97 3.40 -3.85 -29.29
CA SER A 97 3.23 -5.24 -28.87
C SER A 97 4.55 -5.98 -28.65
N GLU A 98 5.64 -5.52 -29.27
CA GLU A 98 6.93 -6.23 -29.27
C GLU A 98 7.81 -5.85 -28.07
N HIS A 99 7.83 -4.57 -27.72
CA HIS A 99 8.62 -4.04 -26.59
C HIS A 99 7.70 -3.29 -25.63
N LYS A 100 7.09 -4.02 -24.71
CA LYS A 100 6.14 -3.45 -23.74
C LYS A 100 6.90 -2.71 -22.65
N LEU A 101 6.96 -1.38 -22.76
CA LEU A 101 7.44 -0.48 -21.72
C LEU A 101 6.26 0.18 -21.01
N LEU A 102 6.35 0.40 -19.70
CA LEU A 102 5.28 1.07 -18.94
C LEU A 102 4.99 2.48 -19.46
N GLU A 103 6.01 3.17 -19.98
CA GLU A 103 5.92 4.50 -20.62
C GLU A 103 5.06 4.49 -21.89
N GLU A 104 4.92 3.32 -22.53
CA GLU A 104 4.13 3.13 -23.74
C GLU A 104 2.70 2.65 -23.45
N PHE A 105 2.33 2.49 -22.17
CA PHE A 105 0.98 2.13 -21.77
C PHE A 105 0.04 3.35 -21.88
N ILE A 106 -0.95 3.25 -22.77
CA ILE A 106 -1.91 4.31 -23.04
C ILE A 106 -3.16 4.07 -22.21
N ILE A 107 -3.48 5.05 -21.35
CA ILE A 107 -4.71 5.07 -20.57
C ILE A 107 -5.81 5.78 -21.39
N PRO A 108 -7.01 5.19 -21.53
CA PRO A 108 -8.12 5.82 -22.24
C PRO A 108 -8.58 7.12 -21.56
N PRO A 109 -8.86 8.20 -22.30
CA PRO A 109 -9.38 9.44 -21.71
C PRO A 109 -10.69 9.24 -20.93
N SER A 110 -11.50 8.27 -21.35
CA SER A 110 -12.75 7.87 -20.69
C SER A 110 -12.51 7.40 -19.25
N SER A 111 -11.42 6.68 -18.97
CA SER A 111 -11.09 6.17 -17.64
C SER A 111 -10.39 7.19 -16.72
N LEU A 112 -10.20 8.42 -17.20
CA LEU A 112 -9.67 9.55 -16.43
C LEU A 112 -10.76 10.52 -15.97
N SER A 113 -11.96 10.45 -16.55
CA SER A 113 -13.06 11.38 -16.23
C SER A 113 -13.75 11.01 -14.93
N ARG A 114 -13.65 11.89 -13.92
CA ARG A 114 -14.38 11.80 -12.64
C ARG A 114 -15.74 12.52 -12.64
N LYS A 115 -16.24 12.88 -13.82
CA LYS A 115 -17.41 13.78 -13.92
C LYS A 115 -18.68 13.18 -13.31
N ASP A 116 -18.75 11.85 -13.20
CA ASP A 116 -19.90 11.15 -12.62
C ASP A 116 -19.45 10.32 -11.41
N PHE A 117 -20.13 10.46 -10.27
CA PHE A 117 -19.93 9.58 -9.13
C PHE A 117 -20.28 8.14 -9.54
N GLY A 118 -19.29 7.24 -9.56
CA GLY A 118 -19.44 5.87 -10.08
C GLY A 118 -19.09 5.71 -11.57
N GLY A 119 -18.31 6.64 -12.12
CA GLY A 119 -17.90 6.66 -13.52
C GLY A 119 -16.85 5.61 -13.90
N CYS A 120 -16.36 5.73 -15.13
CA CYS A 120 -15.38 4.81 -15.72
C CYS A 120 -14.06 4.74 -14.92
N VAL A 121 -13.73 5.79 -14.16
CA VAL A 121 -12.54 5.82 -13.27
C VAL A 121 -12.68 4.79 -12.15
N GLU A 122 -13.80 4.77 -11.43
CA GLU A 122 -14.04 3.84 -10.33
C GLU A 122 -14.13 2.40 -10.84
N GLN A 123 -14.71 2.20 -12.02
CA GLN A 123 -14.77 0.88 -12.66
C GLN A 123 -13.37 0.38 -13.06
N ALA A 124 -12.55 1.21 -13.70
CA ALA A 124 -11.15 0.89 -14.00
C ALA A 124 -10.34 0.64 -12.71
N GLN A 125 -10.56 1.50 -11.71
CA GLN A 125 -10.22 1.37 -10.28
C GLN A 125 -10.35 -0.05 -9.76
N LEU A 126 -11.61 -0.46 -9.68
CA LEU A 126 -12.05 -1.73 -9.17
C LEU A 126 -11.51 -2.89 -10.01
N HIS A 127 -11.51 -2.76 -11.33
CA HIS A 127 -11.05 -3.81 -12.22
C HIS A 127 -9.56 -4.09 -12.06
N LEU A 128 -8.72 -3.05 -12.03
CA LEU A 128 -7.28 -3.17 -11.76
C LEU A 128 -7.02 -3.77 -10.37
N SER A 129 -7.76 -3.30 -9.35
CA SER A 129 -7.64 -3.83 -8.00
C SER A 129 -7.99 -5.33 -7.94
N ASN A 130 -9.06 -5.74 -8.61
CA ASN A 130 -9.47 -7.15 -8.67
C ASN A 130 -8.42 -7.98 -9.41
N ALA A 131 -7.93 -7.51 -10.55
CA ALA A 131 -6.90 -8.18 -11.33
C ALA A 131 -5.62 -8.43 -10.51
N ILE A 132 -5.13 -7.40 -9.82
CA ILE A 132 -3.97 -7.51 -8.93
C ILE A 132 -4.24 -8.51 -7.79
N SER A 133 -5.45 -8.48 -7.21
CA SER A 133 -5.80 -9.38 -6.11
C SER A 133 -5.89 -10.87 -6.51
N THR A 134 -5.98 -11.14 -7.82
CA THR A 134 -6.03 -12.49 -8.37
C THR A 134 -4.75 -12.92 -9.08
N ASP A 135 -3.82 -12.00 -9.35
CA ASP A 135 -2.57 -12.31 -10.05
C ASP A 135 -1.53 -12.89 -9.08
N VAL A 136 -1.40 -14.21 -9.10
CA VAL A 136 -0.53 -14.96 -8.19
C VAL A 136 0.94 -14.60 -8.38
N ASP A 137 1.38 -14.34 -9.61
CA ASP A 137 2.77 -14.07 -9.95
C ASP A 137 3.21 -12.71 -9.37
N PHE A 138 2.41 -11.67 -9.59
CA PHE A 138 2.63 -10.36 -9.01
C PHE A 138 2.58 -10.40 -7.48
N LEU A 139 1.55 -11.05 -6.92
CA LEU A 139 1.39 -11.15 -5.47
C LEU A 139 2.55 -11.90 -4.82
N LYS A 140 3.11 -12.92 -5.48
CA LYS A 140 4.29 -13.62 -5.01
C LYS A 140 5.50 -12.68 -4.93
N VAL A 141 5.81 -11.95 -6.00
CA VAL A 141 6.93 -10.99 -6.00
C VAL A 141 6.73 -9.91 -4.93
N PHE A 142 5.50 -9.43 -4.76
CA PHE A 142 5.15 -8.47 -3.72
C PHE A 142 5.34 -9.03 -2.31
N ASP A 143 4.84 -10.24 -2.04
CA ASP A 143 4.95 -10.87 -0.74
C ASP A 143 6.41 -11.19 -0.40
N ASP A 144 7.18 -11.75 -1.34
CA ASP A 144 8.61 -12.01 -1.18
C ASP A 144 9.35 -10.70 -0.86
N PHE A 145 9.08 -9.60 -1.57
CA PHE A 145 9.64 -8.27 -1.27
C PHE A 145 9.28 -7.76 0.13
N VAL A 146 8.02 -7.92 0.55
CA VAL A 146 7.58 -7.44 1.86
C VAL A 146 8.27 -8.25 2.97
N VAL A 147 8.29 -9.57 2.84
CA VAL A 147 8.79 -10.49 3.87
C VAL A 147 10.30 -10.46 3.97
N GLU A 148 11.01 -10.55 2.84
CA GLU A 148 12.45 -10.72 2.82
C GLU A 148 13.20 -9.39 2.94
N PHE A 149 12.59 -8.29 2.50
CA PHE A 149 13.29 -7.01 2.39
C PHE A 149 12.67 -5.90 3.25
N LEU A 150 11.37 -5.64 3.11
CA LEU A 150 10.76 -4.47 3.75
C LEU A 150 10.60 -4.63 5.27
N LEU A 151 10.01 -5.76 5.71
CA LEU A 151 9.75 -6.02 7.12
C LEU A 151 11.03 -6.09 7.97
N PRO A 152 12.13 -6.76 7.54
CA PRO A 152 13.39 -6.74 8.27
C PRO A 152 13.93 -5.32 8.48
N ARG A 153 13.87 -4.46 7.45
CA ARG A 153 14.30 -3.06 7.57
C ARG A 153 13.43 -2.25 8.52
N LEU A 154 12.11 -2.41 8.46
CA LEU A 154 11.20 -1.75 9.41
C LEU A 154 11.46 -2.21 10.85
N LYS A 155 11.70 -3.51 11.06
CA LYS A 155 12.07 -4.07 12.37
C LYS A 155 13.38 -3.48 12.88
N GLN A 156 14.42 -3.39 12.04
CA GLN A 156 15.70 -2.78 12.41
C GLN A 156 15.54 -1.32 12.85
N ARG A 157 14.76 -0.53 12.12
CA ARG A 157 14.49 0.87 12.48
C ARG A 157 13.75 1.00 13.79
N LEU A 158 12.78 0.12 14.05
CA LEU A 158 12.07 0.09 15.34
C LEU A 158 13.04 -0.18 16.51
N VAL A 159 13.96 -1.13 16.34
CA VAL A 159 14.96 -1.47 17.37
C VAL A 159 15.95 -0.33 17.60
N GLN A 160 16.47 0.30 16.54
CA GLN A 160 17.40 1.43 16.65
C GLN A 160 16.80 2.62 17.41
N GLN A 161 15.52 2.93 17.17
CA GLN A 161 14.82 4.01 17.87
C GLN A 161 14.59 3.69 19.36
N GLN A 162 14.40 2.40 19.72
CA GLN A 162 14.27 2.00 21.12
C GLN A 162 15.60 2.11 21.89
N GLN A 163 16.74 1.92 21.21
CA GLN A 163 18.06 2.08 21.81
C GLN A 163 18.39 3.56 22.05
N GLN A 164 18.11 4.43 21.07
CA GLN A 164 18.34 5.88 21.19
C GLN A 164 17.45 6.56 22.25
N GLY A 165 16.22 6.06 22.45
CA GLY A 165 15.33 6.57 23.51
C GLY A 165 15.71 6.16 24.93
N GLY A 166 16.60 5.17 25.10
CA GLY A 166 17.06 4.69 26.41
C GLY A 166 18.29 5.42 26.97
N GLU A 167 19.08 6.09 26.12
CA GLU A 167 20.31 6.78 26.52
C GLU A 167 20.10 8.24 26.93
N SER A 168 18.92 8.82 26.71
CA SER A 168 18.59 10.22 27.08
C SER A 168 18.13 10.44 28.53
N THR A 169 18.40 9.48 29.43
CA THR A 169 17.99 9.55 30.85
C THR A 169 19.13 9.28 31.85
N LYS A 170 20.38 9.53 31.47
CA LYS A 170 21.51 9.54 32.42
C LYS A 170 22.22 10.87 32.40
#